data_AF-Q7VIP2-F1
#
_entry.id   AF-Q7VIP2-F1
#
_cell.length_a   1.000
_cell.length_b   1.000
_cell.length_c   1.000
_cell.angle_alpha   90.00
_cell.angle_beta   90.00
_cell.angle_gamma   90.00
#
_symmetry.space_group_name_H-M   'P 1'
#
loop_
_entity.id
_entity.type
_entity.pdbx_description
1 polymer ?
#
loop_
_entity_poly.entity_id
_entity_poly.type
_entity_poly.pdbx_seq_one_letter_code
_entity_poly.pdbx_strand_id
1 'polypeptide(L)'
;MKEWQDKILTHIHHSANPKLLSHKKFSIITTAGGDETSYDGHHGYTLDTLLSSINYAFSYNGCEVQEIYCIYKANVDNLPIREYLLKLQG
;
A
#
# COMPACT_ATOMS: atom_id res chain seq x y z
N MET A 1 0.88 -6.75 10.06
CA MET A 1 1.46 -6.03 8.90
C MET A 1 2.71 -5.23 9.28
N LYS A 2 2.65 -4.27 10.21
CA LYS A 2 3.84 -3.51 10.63
C LYS A 2 4.99 -4.40 11.14
N GLU A 3 4.70 -5.35 12.02
CA GLU A 3 5.68 -6.32 12.51
C GLU A 3 6.31 -7.15 11.37
N TRP A 4 5.52 -7.49 10.34
CA TRP A 4 6.04 -8.20 9.17
C TRP A 4 7.03 -7.33 8.38
N GLN A 5 6.72 -6.04 8.19
CA GLN A 5 7.65 -5.11 7.54
C GLN A 5 8.97 -5.04 8.30
N ASP A 6 8.91 -4.91 9.64
CA ASP A 6 10.11 -4.82 10.48
C ASP A 6 10.95 -6.09 10.46
N LYS A 7 10.32 -7.26 10.44
CA LYS A 7 11.07 -8.53 10.39
C LYS A 7 11.65 -8.79 9.00
N ILE A 8 10.85 -8.61 7.96
CA ILE A 8 11.21 -9.05 6.60
C ILE A 8 12.06 -8.01 5.88
N LEU A 9 11.66 -6.74 5.87
CA LEU A 9 12.39 -5.71 5.13
C LEU A 9 13.76 -5.45 5.77
N THR A 10 13.85 -5.44 7.11
CA THR A 10 15.14 -5.37 7.81
C THR A 10 16.02 -6.58 7.51
N HIS A 11 15.45 -7.80 7.49
CA HIS A 11 16.22 -8.99 7.13
C HIS A 11 16.76 -8.91 5.69
N ILE A 12 15.94 -8.50 4.72
CA ILE A 12 16.37 -8.32 3.32
C ILE A 12 17.48 -7.29 3.26
N HIS A 13 17.29 -6.13 3.89
CA HIS A 13 18.25 -5.02 3.86
C HIS A 13 19.63 -5.39 4.43
N HIS A 14 19.69 -6.27 5.43
CA HIS A 14 20.94 -6.75 6.02
C HIS A 14 21.40 -8.13 5.50
N SER A 15 20.71 -8.67 4.50
CA SER A 15 21.09 -9.95 3.88
C SER A 15 22.26 -9.80 2.91
N ALA A 16 22.76 -10.93 2.40
CA ALA A 16 23.74 -10.93 1.31
C ALA A 16 23.20 -10.33 -0.01
N ASN A 17 21.86 -10.16 -0.14
CA ASN A 17 21.22 -9.55 -1.30
C ASN A 17 20.23 -8.44 -0.88
N PRO A 18 20.73 -7.24 -0.50
CA PRO A 18 19.88 -6.14 -0.05
C PRO A 18 18.97 -5.55 -1.13
N LYS A 19 19.20 -5.90 -2.41
CA LYS A 19 18.40 -5.46 -3.56
C LYS A 19 17.46 -6.54 -4.07
N LEU A 20 17.12 -7.53 -3.23
CA LEU A 20 16.24 -8.64 -3.61
C LEU A 20 14.91 -8.18 -4.23
N LEU A 21 14.40 -7.02 -3.82
CA LEU A 21 13.13 -6.48 -4.26
C LEU A 21 13.26 -5.44 -5.39
N SER A 22 14.46 -5.22 -5.93
CA SER A 22 14.70 -4.24 -6.99
C SER A 22 13.81 -4.50 -8.20
N HIS A 23 13.16 -3.44 -8.71
CA HIS A 23 12.26 -3.47 -9.86
C HIS A 23 10.99 -4.30 -9.70
N LYS A 24 10.74 -4.89 -8.52
CA LYS A 24 9.44 -5.52 -8.25
C LYS A 24 8.40 -4.43 -8.03
N LYS A 25 7.21 -4.62 -8.59
CA LYS A 25 6.08 -3.73 -8.38
C LYS A 25 5.48 -3.95 -7.00
N PHE A 26 5.18 -2.87 -6.31
CA PHE A 26 4.49 -2.89 -5.02
C PHE A 26 3.29 -1.95 -5.09
N SER A 27 2.12 -2.39 -4.63
CA SER A 27 0.92 -1.55 -4.52
C SER A 27 0.23 -1.84 -3.19
N ILE A 28 -0.49 -0.84 -2.68
CA ILE A 28 -1.35 -0.99 -1.50
C ILE A 28 -2.80 -1.04 -2.00
N ILE A 29 -3.49 -2.11 -1.61
CA ILE A 29 -4.93 -2.29 -1.78
C ILE A 29 -5.52 -2.26 -0.38
N THR A 30 -6.35 -1.26 -0.07
CA THR A 30 -6.87 -1.04 1.28
C THR A 30 -8.35 -0.66 1.30
N THR A 31 -8.95 -0.69 2.48
CA THR A 31 -10.30 -0.21 2.75
C THR A 31 -10.24 0.97 3.71
N ALA A 32 -11.09 1.98 3.51
CA ALA A 32 -11.29 3.09 4.43
C ALA A 32 -12.77 3.23 4.79
N GLY A 33 -13.06 3.51 6.06
CA GLY A 33 -14.44 3.73 6.53
C GLY A 33 -14.99 5.10 6.11
N GLY A 34 -14.13 6.08 5.88
CA GLY A 34 -14.52 7.43 5.45
C GLY A 34 -14.86 7.53 3.97
N ASP A 35 -15.42 8.67 3.60
CA ASP A 35 -15.62 9.10 2.21
C ASP A 35 -14.28 9.40 1.52
N GLU A 36 -14.23 9.22 0.20
CA GLU A 36 -13.05 9.58 -0.61
C GLU A 36 -12.63 11.05 -0.41
N THR A 37 -13.60 11.96 -0.30
CA THR A 37 -13.38 13.40 -0.04
C THR A 37 -12.80 13.71 1.33
N SER A 38 -12.72 12.71 2.23
CA SER A 38 -11.98 12.83 3.49
C SER A 38 -10.47 12.64 3.30
N TYR A 39 -10.05 12.11 2.14
CA TYR A 39 -8.68 11.74 1.80
C TYR A 39 -8.19 12.39 0.50
N ASP A 40 -8.86 13.44 0.03
CA ASP A 40 -8.50 14.23 -1.16
C ASP A 40 -7.57 15.42 -0.83
N GLY A 41 -7.22 15.59 0.45
CA GLY A 41 -6.40 16.67 0.95
C GLY A 41 -7.16 17.95 1.32
N HIS A 42 -8.46 18.07 1.04
CA HIS A 42 -9.26 19.24 1.44
C HIS A 42 -9.49 19.28 2.95
N HIS A 43 -9.55 18.11 3.60
CA HIS A 43 -9.77 17.97 5.05
C HIS A 43 -8.51 17.52 5.81
N GLY A 44 -7.33 17.59 5.18
CA GLY A 44 -6.08 17.15 5.79
C GLY A 44 -5.14 16.50 4.78
N TYR A 45 -4.79 15.24 5.04
CA TYR A 45 -3.81 14.51 4.24
C TYR A 45 -4.48 13.67 3.17
N THR A 46 -3.83 13.58 2.00
CA THR A 46 -4.22 12.62 0.98
C THR A 46 -3.95 11.20 1.44
N LEU A 47 -4.62 10.21 0.82
CA LEU A 47 -4.35 8.81 1.11
C LEU A 47 -2.87 8.44 0.89
N ASP A 48 -2.26 8.93 -0.19
CA ASP A 48 -0.82 8.75 -0.46
C ASP A 48 0.06 9.32 0.66
N THR A 49 -0.34 10.47 1.21
CA THR A 49 0.40 11.09 2.31
C THR A 49 0.31 10.23 3.58
N LEU A 50 -0.88 9.72 3.89
CA LEU A 50 -1.12 8.86 5.05
C LEU A 50 -0.34 7.54 4.96
N LEU A 51 -0.22 6.97 3.76
CA LEU A 51 0.45 5.68 3.52
C LEU A 51 1.91 5.83 3.05
N SER A 52 2.42 7.05 3.00
CA SER A 52 3.77 7.39 2.53
C SER A 52 4.87 6.59 3.24
N SER A 53 4.74 6.38 4.55
CA SER A 53 5.71 5.60 5.35
C SER A 53 5.88 4.16 4.83
N ILE A 54 4.80 3.53 4.37
CA ILE A 54 4.84 2.17 3.81
C ILE A 54 5.46 2.22 2.41
N ASN A 55 5.02 3.16 1.57
CA ASN A 55 5.58 3.35 0.24
C ASN A 55 7.09 3.59 0.30
N TYR A 56 7.57 4.41 1.23
CA TYR A 56 9.00 4.64 1.43
C TYR A 56 9.74 3.40 1.90
N ALA A 57 9.16 2.58 2.78
CA ALA A 57 9.81 1.34 3.20
C ALA A 57 10.08 0.39 2.02
N PHE A 58 9.12 0.25 1.10
CA PHE A 58 9.29 -0.60 -0.10
C PHE A 58 10.15 0.07 -1.17
N SER A 59 9.98 1.37 -1.40
CA SER A 59 10.82 2.16 -2.32
C SER A 59 12.31 2.12 -1.91
N TYR A 60 12.59 2.23 -0.61
CA TYR A 60 13.94 2.12 -0.07
C TYR A 60 14.59 0.74 -0.31
N ASN A 61 13.77 -0.31 -0.41
CA ASN A 61 14.20 -1.66 -0.79
C ASN A 61 14.22 -1.89 -2.32
N GLY A 62 14.04 -0.84 -3.13
CA GLY A 62 14.17 -0.87 -4.59
C GLY A 62 12.88 -1.24 -5.34
N CYS A 63 11.73 -1.32 -4.68
CA CYS A 63 10.47 -1.58 -5.36
C CYS A 63 10.00 -0.39 -6.20
N GLU A 64 9.28 -0.69 -7.28
CA GLU A 64 8.50 0.25 -8.08
C GLU A 64 7.11 0.39 -7.45
N VAL A 65 6.95 1.40 -6.60
CA VAL A 65 5.67 1.70 -5.95
C VAL A 65 4.65 2.16 -6.99
N GLN A 66 3.51 1.50 -7.03
CA GLN A 66 2.36 1.79 -7.88
C GLN A 66 1.31 2.58 -7.10
N GLU A 67 0.31 3.09 -7.83
CA GLU A 67 -0.84 3.78 -7.26
C GLU A 67 -1.58 2.93 -6.21
N ILE A 68 -2.07 3.62 -5.17
CA ILE A 68 -2.85 3.01 -4.10
C ILE A 68 -4.29 2.85 -4.57
N TYR A 69 -4.87 1.67 -4.38
CA TYR A 69 -6.30 1.46 -4.56
C TYR A 69 -6.99 1.38 -3.20
N CYS A 70 -8.00 2.23 -3.01
CA CYS A 70 -8.78 2.27 -1.78
C CYS A 70 -10.26 2.12 -2.05
N ILE A 71 -10.89 1.22 -1.30
CA ILE A 71 -12.34 1.10 -1.24
C ILE A 71 -12.81 2.01 -0.09
N TYR A 72 -13.41 3.14 -0.44
CA TYR A 72 -13.99 4.08 0.51
C TYR A 72 -15.40 3.66 0.95
N LYS A 73 -15.87 4.19 2.09
CA LYS A 73 -17.13 3.80 2.72
C LYS A 73 -17.28 2.27 2.83
N ALA A 74 -16.17 1.57 3.06
CA ALA A 74 -16.15 0.12 3.06
C ALA A 74 -17.05 -0.42 4.17
N ASN A 75 -18.09 -1.17 3.77
CA ASN A 75 -18.99 -1.91 4.65
C ASN A 75 -19.12 -3.34 4.11
N VAL A 76 -19.32 -4.32 5.00
CA VAL A 76 -19.56 -5.74 4.69
C VAL A 76 -20.63 -5.91 3.60
N ASP A 77 -21.66 -5.06 3.59
CA ASP A 77 -22.77 -5.13 2.65
C ASP A 77 -22.45 -4.57 1.24
N ASN A 78 -21.37 -3.80 1.09
CA ASN A 78 -21.08 -3.03 -0.13
C ASN A 78 -19.59 -3.09 -0.52
N LEU A 79 -18.95 -4.25 -0.37
CA LEU A 79 -17.59 -4.46 -0.86
C LEU A 79 -17.62 -4.78 -2.37
N PRO A 80 -16.95 -3.99 -3.23
CA PRO A 80 -16.86 -4.25 -4.67
C PRO A 80 -15.85 -5.39 -4.95
N ILE A 81 -16.19 -6.62 -4.56
CA ILE A 81 -15.31 -7.79 -4.63
C ILE A 81 -14.77 -8.02 -6.06
N ARG A 82 -15.58 -7.77 -7.08
CA ARG A 82 -15.15 -7.94 -8.47
C ARG A 82 -14.02 -6.98 -8.85
N GLU A 83 -14.10 -5.71 -8.46
CA GLU A 83 -13.06 -4.72 -8.73
C GLU A 83 -11.78 -5.03 -7.95
N TYR A 84 -11.93 -5.43 -6.69
CA TYR A 84 -10.81 -5.90 -5.86
C TYR A 84 -10.05 -7.07 -6.52
N LEU A 85 -10.77 -8.09 -7.01
CA LEU A 85 -10.15 -9.24 -7.67
C LEU A 85 -9.42 -8.88 -8.96
N LEU A 86 -9.94 -7.91 -9.73
CA LEU A 86 -9.26 -7.41 -10.94
C LEU A 86 -7.92 -6.75 -10.60
N LYS A 87 -7.81 -6.09 -9.44
CA LYS A 87 -6.54 -5.47 -8.99
C LYS A 87 -5.48 -6.49 -8.56
N LEU A 88 -5.86 -7.74 -8.26
CA LEU A 88 -4.91 -8.80 -7.89
C LEU A 88 -4.26 -9.51 -9.09
N GLN A 89 -4.76 -9.31 -10.30
CA GLN A 89 -4.27 -9.99 -11.52
C GLN A 89 -3.10 -9.25 -12.21
N GLY A 90 -2.58 -8.19 -11.57
CA GLY A 90 -1.50 -7.34 -12.09
C GLY A 90 -0.09 -7.83 -11.82
#